data_AF-A0A970I602-F1
#
_entry.id   AF-A0A970I602-F1
#
_cell.length_a   1.000
_cell.length_b   1.000
_cell.length_c   1.000
_cell.angle_alpha   90.00
_cell.angle_beta   90.00
_cell.angle_gamma   90.00
#
_symmetry.space_group_name_H-M   'P 1'
#
loop_
_entity.id
_entity.type
_entity.pdbx_description
1 polymer ?
#
loop_
_entity_poly.entity_id
_entity_poly.type
_entity_poly.pdbx_seq_one_letter_code
_entity_poly.pdbx_strand_id
1 'polypeptide(L)'
;VDQEESILVIFPDAYEEKHREILFLRETNEHIAVWEGEKLSKEQAFEVSGIKTVYWLQDFQRVFRQLMNEVENVYVNTNEHYRATIEVETREDRFIKKMKNDFPGHTYLRSNPILQRLRSIKEQEEIDLIQKACDITEKGFRRILAFVKPGVWEYEIEAEFAHEFLRNRSKGFAYTPIIGSGYNSNVLHYIQNNQQCKDGDVLLLDVGAEYANYSSDMTRTIPVNGKFSDRQKEIYNAVLNCKNEAENLLVAGNNWYNFHKEMGKVYTSALLDLGLIDKADVQNENPDWPAYKKYMMHGTSHHLGLDTHDYGILSDDFVEGMVFTNEPGFYIPAENLGIRIEDDYVIQASGTPKNLMKNIPITVEEIEEIMNS
;
A
#
# COMPACT_ATOMS: atom_id res chain seq x y z
N VAL A 1 -18.50 -6.70 5.48
CA VAL A 1 -18.82 -6.85 6.91
C VAL A 1 -17.57 -6.52 7.71
N ASP A 2 -17.54 -5.36 8.36
CA ASP A 2 -16.41 -4.89 9.17
C ASP A 2 -16.79 -5.01 10.66
N GLN A 3 -16.96 -6.24 11.12
CA GLN A 3 -17.33 -6.59 12.51
C GLN A 3 -16.35 -7.64 13.04
N GLU A 4 -15.88 -7.46 14.27
CA GLU A 4 -15.01 -8.44 14.91
C GLU A 4 -15.72 -9.78 15.17
N GLU A 5 -14.93 -10.84 15.39
CA GLU A 5 -15.44 -12.19 15.67
C GLU A 5 -16.44 -12.70 14.61
N SER A 6 -16.16 -12.40 13.34
CA SER A 6 -16.92 -12.88 12.19
C SER A 6 -16.20 -14.03 11.47
N ILE A 7 -16.94 -14.99 10.92
CA ILE A 7 -16.40 -16.07 10.08
C ILE A 7 -17.23 -16.17 8.80
N LEU A 8 -16.57 -16.14 7.64
CA LEU A 8 -17.17 -16.46 6.35
C LEU A 8 -16.82 -17.90 5.96
N VAL A 9 -17.82 -18.69 5.62
CA VAL A 9 -17.66 -20.04 5.03
C VAL A 9 -18.26 -20.03 3.64
N ILE A 10 -17.46 -20.40 2.64
CA ILE A 10 -17.89 -20.57 1.25
C ILE A 10 -17.72 -22.05 0.90
N PHE A 11 -18.82 -22.71 0.55
CA PHE A 11 -18.86 -24.12 0.15
C PHE A 11 -19.79 -24.29 -1.06
N PRO A 12 -19.37 -23.89 -2.28
CA PRO A 12 -20.26 -23.76 -3.43
C PRO A 12 -21.03 -25.03 -3.79
N ASP A 13 -20.44 -26.19 -3.50
CA ASP A 13 -20.99 -27.52 -3.81
C ASP A 13 -21.81 -28.14 -2.66
N ALA A 14 -22.06 -27.41 -1.57
CA ALA A 14 -22.90 -27.89 -0.47
C ALA A 14 -24.28 -28.34 -0.98
N TYR A 15 -24.76 -29.47 -0.44
CA TYR A 15 -25.99 -30.15 -0.80
C TYR A 15 -27.19 -29.25 -0.54
N GLU A 16 -27.23 -28.64 0.64
CA GLU A 16 -28.21 -27.61 0.95
C GLU A 16 -27.72 -26.25 0.43
N GLU A 17 -28.51 -25.62 -0.45
CA GLU A 17 -28.19 -24.32 -1.05
C GLU A 17 -27.87 -23.24 0.00
N LYS A 18 -28.59 -23.26 1.13
CA LYS A 18 -28.35 -22.33 2.25
C LYS A 18 -26.97 -22.46 2.89
N HIS A 19 -26.24 -23.55 2.66
CA HIS A 19 -24.90 -23.77 3.22
C HIS A 19 -23.78 -23.43 2.24
N ARG A 20 -24.11 -22.97 1.03
CA ARG A 20 -23.10 -22.62 0.03
C ARG A 20 -22.32 -21.36 0.35
N GLU A 21 -22.94 -20.45 1.09
CA GLU A 21 -22.33 -19.23 1.59
C GLU A 21 -22.96 -18.92 2.95
N ILE A 22 -22.13 -18.82 3.99
CA ILE A 22 -22.58 -18.67 5.37
C ILE A 22 -21.72 -17.63 6.08
N LEU A 23 -22.39 -16.69 6.75
CA LEU A 23 -21.74 -15.76 7.66
C LEU A 23 -22.07 -16.13 9.11
N PHE A 24 -21.04 -16.21 9.95
CA PHE A 24 -21.19 -16.35 11.41
C PHE A 24 -20.81 -15.05 12.08
N LEU A 25 -21.69 -14.54 12.95
CA LEU A 25 -21.50 -13.26 13.63
C LEU A 25 -21.66 -13.38 15.14
N ARG A 26 -20.95 -12.54 15.88
CA ARG A 26 -21.19 -12.34 17.32
C ARG A 26 -22.58 -11.75 17.52
N GLU A 27 -23.40 -12.41 18.33
CA GLU A 27 -24.75 -11.95 18.68
C GLU A 27 -24.68 -10.80 19.70
N THR A 28 -25.45 -9.74 19.46
CA THR A 28 -25.59 -8.65 20.43
C THR A 28 -26.41 -9.12 21.63
N ASN A 29 -25.95 -8.80 22.85
CA ASN A 29 -26.75 -8.90 24.06
C ASN A 29 -26.80 -7.54 24.78
N GLU A 30 -27.67 -7.37 25.78
CA GLU A 30 -27.86 -6.10 26.49
C GLU A 30 -26.54 -5.53 27.05
N HIS A 31 -25.65 -6.40 27.54
CA HIS A 31 -24.35 -5.99 28.04
C HIS A 31 -23.46 -5.47 26.90
N ILE A 32 -23.32 -6.22 25.79
CA ILE A 32 -22.52 -5.81 24.63
C ILE A 32 -23.03 -4.48 24.06
N ALA A 33 -24.35 -4.30 23.92
CA ALA A 33 -24.93 -3.08 23.41
C ALA A 33 -24.53 -1.84 24.24
N VAL A 34 -24.49 -1.97 25.56
CA VAL A 34 -24.11 -0.88 26.48
C VAL A 34 -22.60 -0.60 26.43
N TRP A 35 -21.76 -1.63 26.36
CA TRP A 35 -20.31 -1.49 26.52
C TRP A 35 -19.54 -1.30 25.21
N GLU A 36 -19.98 -1.96 24.14
CA GLU A 36 -19.26 -2.05 22.87
C GLU A 36 -20.06 -1.52 21.67
N GLY A 37 -21.34 -1.16 21.90
CA GLY A 37 -22.29 -0.84 20.84
C GLY A 37 -22.94 -2.09 20.21
N GLU A 38 -23.96 -1.86 19.39
CA GLU A 38 -24.68 -2.94 18.71
C GLU A 38 -23.81 -3.59 17.61
N LYS A 39 -23.77 -4.91 17.60
CA LYS A 39 -23.27 -5.73 16.49
C LYS A 39 -24.38 -5.92 15.45
N LEU A 40 -24.01 -6.29 14.23
CA LEU A 40 -24.96 -6.49 13.14
C LEU A 40 -25.99 -7.56 13.51
N SER A 41 -27.26 -7.22 13.36
CA SER A 41 -28.34 -8.20 13.24
C SER A 41 -28.18 -9.03 11.96
N LYS A 42 -28.93 -10.13 11.85
CA LYS A 42 -28.90 -10.97 10.64
C LYS A 42 -29.41 -10.20 9.42
N GLU A 43 -30.42 -9.35 9.62
CA GLU A 43 -31.00 -8.48 8.60
C GLU A 43 -29.97 -7.46 8.12
N GLN A 44 -29.31 -6.73 9.03
CA GLN A 44 -28.25 -5.78 8.67
C GLN A 44 -27.06 -6.47 8.01
N ALA A 45 -26.70 -7.67 8.47
CA ALA A 45 -25.64 -8.46 7.84
C ALA A 45 -25.98 -8.82 6.39
N PHE A 46 -27.22 -9.20 6.11
CA PHE A 46 -27.70 -9.43 4.76
C PHE A 46 -27.67 -8.13 3.91
N GLU A 47 -28.14 -7.01 4.45
CA GLU A 47 -28.12 -5.72 3.73
C GLU A 47 -26.71 -5.29 3.34
N VAL A 48 -25.72 -5.54 4.20
CA VAL A 48 -24.32 -5.14 3.97
C VAL A 48 -23.56 -6.14 3.08
N SER A 49 -23.87 -7.44 3.15
CA SER A 49 -23.06 -8.49 2.48
C SER A 49 -23.75 -9.20 1.32
N GLY A 50 -25.08 -9.17 1.25
CA GLY A 50 -25.88 -10.03 0.36
C GLY A 50 -26.00 -11.48 0.84
N ILE A 51 -25.32 -11.89 1.91
CA ILE A 51 -25.31 -13.28 2.40
C ILE A 51 -26.62 -13.59 3.12
N LYS A 52 -27.41 -14.50 2.57
CA LYS A 52 -28.73 -14.88 3.10
C LYS A 52 -28.66 -15.71 4.37
N THR A 53 -27.64 -16.56 4.48
CA THR A 53 -27.53 -17.48 5.62
C THR A 53 -26.60 -16.90 6.67
N VAL A 54 -27.18 -16.42 7.76
CA VAL A 54 -26.45 -15.87 8.90
C VAL A 54 -26.73 -16.69 10.16
N TYR A 55 -25.69 -17.27 10.74
CA TYR A 55 -25.73 -17.94 12.05
C TYR A 55 -25.02 -17.10 13.11
N TRP A 56 -25.30 -17.40 14.37
CA TRP A 56 -24.54 -16.83 15.48
C TRP A 56 -23.24 -17.59 15.67
N LEU A 57 -22.21 -16.91 16.15
CA LEU A 57 -20.86 -17.48 16.31
C LEU A 57 -20.84 -18.72 17.20
N GLN A 58 -21.71 -18.78 18.22
CA GLN A 58 -21.86 -19.94 19.10
C GLN A 58 -22.29 -21.22 18.36
N ASP A 59 -22.95 -21.09 17.21
CA ASP A 59 -23.38 -22.22 16.37
C ASP A 59 -22.26 -22.73 15.44
N PHE A 60 -21.15 -21.99 15.30
CA PHE A 60 -20.10 -22.29 14.33
C PHE A 60 -19.61 -23.73 14.43
N GLN A 61 -19.24 -24.21 15.62
CA GLN A 61 -18.69 -25.56 15.79
C GLN A 61 -19.66 -26.67 15.37
N ARG A 62 -20.97 -26.47 15.61
CA ARG A 62 -22.01 -27.44 15.25
C ARG A 62 -22.22 -27.47 13.74
N VAL A 63 -22.37 -26.31 13.12
CA VAL A 63 -22.58 -26.20 11.67
C VAL A 63 -21.33 -26.63 10.91
N PHE A 64 -20.15 -26.15 11.31
CA PHE A 64 -18.87 -26.49 10.69
C PHE A 64 -18.62 -28.01 10.67
N ARG A 65 -18.91 -28.74 11.78
CA ARG A 65 -18.82 -30.21 11.80
C ARG A 65 -19.75 -30.89 10.80
N GLN A 66 -20.94 -30.34 10.55
CA GLN A 66 -21.87 -30.88 9.56
C GLN A 66 -21.30 -30.71 8.15
N LEU A 67 -20.82 -29.51 7.82
CA LEU A 67 -20.21 -29.21 6.52
C LEU A 67 -18.95 -30.07 6.27
N MET A 68 -18.15 -30.28 7.32
CA MET A 68 -16.95 -31.12 7.24
C MET A 68 -17.25 -32.60 6.93
N ASN A 69 -18.46 -33.10 7.17
CA ASN A 69 -18.83 -34.46 6.77
C ASN A 69 -19.09 -34.61 5.26
N GLU A 70 -19.35 -33.49 4.59
CA GLU A 70 -19.72 -33.44 3.18
C GLU A 70 -18.56 -33.01 2.29
N VAL A 71 -17.74 -32.06 2.77
CA VAL A 71 -16.64 -31.49 1.99
C VAL A 71 -15.53 -32.51 1.74
N GLU A 72 -14.97 -32.51 0.54
CA GLU A 72 -13.78 -33.31 0.19
C GLU A 72 -12.48 -32.52 0.41
N ASN A 73 -12.45 -31.27 -0.06
CA ASN A 73 -11.28 -30.40 -0.05
C ASN A 73 -11.53 -29.14 0.81
N VAL A 74 -10.60 -28.85 1.72
CA VAL A 74 -10.66 -27.67 2.59
C VAL A 74 -9.57 -26.69 2.21
N TYR A 75 -9.96 -25.45 1.88
CA TYR A 75 -9.01 -24.38 1.62
C TYR A 75 -8.68 -23.63 2.91
N VAL A 76 -7.40 -23.59 3.27
CA VAL A 76 -6.91 -22.88 4.46
C VAL A 76 -6.25 -21.57 4.07
N ASN A 77 -6.51 -20.54 4.86
CA ASN A 77 -5.89 -19.23 4.69
C ASN A 77 -4.68 -19.10 5.61
N THR A 78 -3.52 -18.88 5.03
CA THR A 78 -2.29 -18.54 5.74
C THR A 78 -1.77 -17.23 5.18
N ASN A 79 -1.08 -16.41 5.99
CA ASN A 79 -0.43 -15.22 5.45
C ASN A 79 0.79 -15.63 4.63
N GLU A 80 0.67 -15.54 3.30
CA GLU A 80 1.72 -15.89 2.34
C GLU A 80 2.22 -14.66 1.57
N HIS A 81 2.05 -13.45 2.14
CA HIS A 81 2.65 -12.25 1.55
C HIS A 81 4.17 -12.37 1.54
N TYR A 82 4.83 -12.00 0.44
CA TYR A 82 6.29 -12.16 0.29
C TYR A 82 7.11 -11.32 1.27
N ARG A 83 6.50 -10.28 1.87
CA ARG A 83 7.09 -9.46 2.95
C ARG A 83 6.64 -9.86 4.36
N ALA A 84 5.82 -10.90 4.51
CA ALA A 84 5.31 -11.30 5.83
C ALA A 84 6.44 -11.84 6.71
N THR A 85 6.50 -11.35 7.95
CA THR A 85 7.32 -11.93 9.02
C THR A 85 6.39 -12.45 10.10
N ILE A 86 6.39 -13.76 10.34
CA ILE A 86 5.48 -14.42 11.30
C ILE A 86 6.34 -15.07 12.38
N GLU A 87 6.52 -14.38 13.50
CA GLU A 87 7.35 -14.84 14.62
C GLU A 87 6.56 -15.64 15.67
N VAL A 88 5.25 -15.44 15.72
CA VAL A 88 4.35 -16.06 16.71
C VAL A 88 3.19 -16.78 16.03
N GLU A 89 2.73 -17.86 16.66
CA GLU A 89 1.59 -18.63 16.16
C GLU A 89 0.29 -17.80 16.21
N THR A 90 -0.34 -17.62 15.06
CA THR A 90 -1.58 -16.84 14.93
C THR A 90 -2.80 -17.63 15.40
N ARG A 91 -3.94 -16.94 15.57
CA ARG A 91 -5.24 -17.59 15.83
C ARG A 91 -5.60 -18.56 14.70
N GLU A 92 -5.32 -18.17 13.46
CA GLU A 92 -5.58 -18.96 12.26
C GLU A 92 -4.72 -20.23 12.24
N ASP A 93 -3.44 -20.13 12.60
CA ASP A 93 -2.55 -21.30 12.68
C ASP A 93 -3.06 -22.32 13.70
N ARG A 94 -3.51 -21.87 14.88
CA ARG A 94 -4.12 -22.75 15.90
C ARG A 94 -5.39 -23.40 15.39
N PHE A 95 -6.24 -22.64 14.70
CA PHE A 95 -7.47 -23.15 14.12
C PHE A 95 -7.18 -24.21 13.05
N ILE A 96 -6.26 -23.94 12.13
CA ILE A 96 -5.83 -24.88 11.09
C ILE A 96 -5.25 -26.16 11.71
N LYS A 97 -4.38 -26.05 12.72
CA LYS A 97 -3.83 -27.22 13.43
C LYS A 97 -4.92 -28.06 14.08
N LYS A 98 -5.86 -27.41 14.77
CA LYS A 98 -7.01 -28.09 15.39
C LYS A 98 -7.90 -28.76 14.34
N MET A 99 -8.21 -28.08 13.25
CA MET A 99 -9.04 -28.59 12.17
C MET A 99 -8.40 -29.82 11.51
N LYS A 100 -7.11 -29.76 11.19
CA LYS A 100 -6.36 -30.91 10.65
C LYS A 100 -6.32 -32.11 11.60
N ASN A 101 -6.25 -31.85 12.91
CA ASN A 101 -6.29 -32.91 13.92
C ASN A 101 -7.69 -33.52 14.06
N ASP A 102 -8.74 -32.69 14.05
CA ASP A 102 -10.13 -33.13 14.23
C ASP A 102 -10.67 -33.83 12.96
N PHE A 103 -10.15 -33.48 11.78
CA PHE A 103 -10.55 -34.00 10.47
C PHE A 103 -9.35 -34.43 9.61
N PRO A 104 -8.61 -35.48 10.01
CA PRO A 104 -7.36 -35.86 9.36
C PRO A 104 -7.53 -36.53 7.98
N GLY A 105 -8.76 -36.94 7.62
CA GLY A 105 -9.07 -37.63 6.37
C GLY A 105 -9.28 -36.71 5.16
N HIS A 106 -9.36 -35.39 5.37
CA HIS A 106 -9.60 -34.40 4.33
C HIS A 106 -8.33 -33.97 3.61
N THR A 107 -8.50 -33.49 2.38
CA THR A 107 -7.44 -32.81 1.63
C THR A 107 -7.42 -31.34 1.99
N TYR A 108 -6.25 -30.79 2.34
CA TYR A 108 -6.09 -29.39 2.70
C TYR A 108 -5.29 -28.64 1.63
N LEU A 109 -5.87 -27.57 1.08
CA LEU A 109 -5.33 -26.75 -0.01
C LEU A 109 -5.13 -25.31 0.45
N ARG A 110 -4.36 -24.53 -0.31
CA ARG A 110 -4.07 -23.11 0.00
C ARG A 110 -5.12 -22.20 -0.65
N SER A 111 -5.82 -21.39 0.14
CA SER A 111 -6.70 -20.34 -0.42
C SER A 111 -5.92 -19.11 -0.89
N ASN A 112 -4.78 -18.83 -0.26
CA ASN A 112 -4.08 -17.56 -0.42
C ASN A 112 -3.72 -17.24 -1.90
N PRO A 113 -3.17 -18.17 -2.72
CA PRO A 113 -2.91 -17.87 -4.13
C PRO A 113 -4.15 -17.53 -4.98
N ILE A 114 -5.34 -17.99 -4.58
CA ILE A 114 -6.60 -17.62 -5.22
C ILE A 114 -6.95 -16.18 -4.83
N LEU A 115 -6.91 -15.89 -3.52
CA LEU A 115 -7.21 -14.56 -2.98
C LEU A 115 -6.26 -13.48 -3.48
N GLN A 116 -4.97 -13.77 -3.62
CA GLN A 116 -4.00 -12.81 -4.16
C GLN A 116 -4.34 -12.41 -5.60
N ARG A 117 -4.71 -13.37 -6.47
CA ARG A 117 -5.06 -13.08 -7.86
C ARG A 117 -6.35 -12.28 -7.99
N LEU A 118 -7.33 -12.57 -7.14
CA LEU A 118 -8.56 -11.78 -7.07
C LEU A 118 -8.27 -10.36 -6.61
N ARG A 119 -7.52 -10.18 -5.52
CA ARG A 119 -7.19 -8.86 -4.97
C ARG A 119 -6.23 -8.04 -5.84
N SER A 120 -5.37 -8.68 -6.63
CA SER A 120 -4.37 -7.97 -7.43
C SER A 120 -5.00 -7.20 -8.59
N ILE A 121 -6.18 -7.63 -9.08
CA ILE A 121 -6.90 -7.02 -10.20
C ILE A 121 -8.14 -6.32 -9.64
N LYS A 122 -8.19 -4.99 -9.77
CA LYS A 122 -9.25 -4.18 -9.19
C LYS A 122 -10.41 -4.02 -10.17
N GLU A 123 -11.63 -4.14 -9.66
CA GLU A 123 -12.85 -3.70 -10.36
C GLU A 123 -12.92 -2.15 -10.40
N GLN A 124 -13.79 -1.61 -11.25
CA GLN A 124 -13.88 -0.16 -11.44
C GLN A 124 -14.31 0.54 -10.15
N GLU A 125 -15.21 -0.07 -9.38
CA GLU A 125 -15.67 0.41 -8.09
C GLU A 125 -14.51 0.51 -7.09
N GLU A 126 -13.58 -0.45 -7.10
CA GLU A 126 -12.38 -0.43 -6.24
C GLU A 126 -11.41 0.67 -6.68
N ILE A 127 -11.21 0.82 -7.99
CA ILE A 127 -10.38 1.90 -8.57
C ILE A 127 -10.95 3.28 -8.20
N ASP A 128 -12.27 3.44 -8.21
CA ASP A 128 -12.92 4.70 -7.83
C ASP A 128 -12.72 5.01 -6.33
N LEU A 129 -12.68 3.99 -5.47
CA LEU A 129 -12.34 4.15 -4.06
C LEU A 129 -10.86 4.50 -3.83
N ILE A 130 -9.94 3.90 -4.58
CA ILE A 130 -8.51 4.26 -4.54
C ILE A 130 -8.31 5.69 -5.06
N GLN A 131 -8.98 6.06 -6.16
CA GLN A 131 -8.96 7.45 -6.65
C GLN A 131 -9.47 8.41 -5.58
N LYS A 132 -10.52 8.03 -4.84
CA LYS A 132 -11.02 8.85 -3.72
C LYS A 132 -9.98 9.00 -2.61
N ALA A 133 -9.22 7.95 -2.29
CA ALA A 133 -8.10 8.04 -1.35
C ALA A 133 -7.02 9.01 -1.87
N CYS A 134 -6.64 8.90 -3.14
CA CYS A 134 -5.69 9.81 -3.80
C CYS A 134 -6.15 11.27 -3.76
N ASP A 135 -7.43 11.55 -4.03
CA ASP A 135 -8.02 12.90 -3.97
C ASP A 135 -7.97 13.48 -2.54
N ILE A 136 -8.08 12.65 -1.50
CA ILE A 136 -7.94 13.08 -0.11
C ILE A 136 -6.47 13.38 0.20
N THR A 137 -5.56 12.54 -0.26
CA THR A 137 -4.11 12.75 -0.17
C THR A 137 -3.69 14.05 -0.86
N GLU A 138 -4.23 14.36 -2.05
CA GLU A 138 -4.01 15.63 -2.74
C GLU A 138 -4.37 16.84 -1.86
N LYS A 139 -5.53 16.80 -1.20
CA LYS A 139 -5.97 17.90 -0.33
C LYS A 139 -5.01 18.09 0.84
N GLY A 140 -4.57 16.99 1.45
CA GLY A 140 -3.55 17.02 2.50
C GLY A 140 -2.25 17.65 1.99
N PHE A 141 -1.76 17.21 0.83
CA PHE A 141 -0.52 17.74 0.26
C PHE A 141 -0.62 19.24 -0.06
N ARG A 142 -1.70 19.68 -0.73
CA ARG A 142 -1.93 21.10 -1.01
C ARG A 142 -2.02 21.95 0.25
N ARG A 143 -2.61 21.41 1.33
CA ARG A 143 -2.66 22.07 2.64
C ARG A 143 -1.26 22.29 3.22
N ILE A 144 -0.38 21.29 3.13
CA ILE A 144 0.96 21.43 3.72
C ILE A 144 1.86 22.38 2.94
N LEU A 145 1.66 22.56 1.63
CA LEU A 145 2.48 23.46 0.82
C LEU A 145 2.38 24.92 1.32
N ALA A 146 1.21 25.32 1.83
CA ALA A 146 1.01 26.65 2.44
C ALA A 146 1.44 26.72 3.91
N PHE A 147 1.63 25.57 4.57
CA PHE A 147 1.96 25.49 6.00
C PHE A 147 3.47 25.42 6.26
N VAL A 148 4.18 24.65 5.44
CA VAL A 148 5.60 24.35 5.61
C VAL A 148 6.45 25.61 5.43
N LYS A 149 7.30 25.86 6.44
CA LYS A 149 8.30 26.93 6.46
C LYS A 149 9.39 26.59 7.49
N PRO A 150 10.57 27.23 7.44
CA PRO A 150 11.60 26.99 8.44
C PRO A 150 11.07 27.24 9.87
N GLY A 151 11.40 26.32 10.77
CA GLY A 151 11.05 26.38 12.20
C GLY A 151 9.82 25.56 12.61
N VAL A 152 9.00 25.09 11.66
CA VAL A 152 7.95 24.10 11.95
C VAL A 152 8.57 22.74 12.30
N TRP A 153 7.84 21.91 13.02
CA TRP A 153 8.26 20.55 13.36
C TRP A 153 7.60 19.51 12.46
N GLU A 154 8.29 18.40 12.23
CA GLU A 154 7.79 17.28 11.42
C GLU A 154 6.40 16.80 11.90
N TYR A 155 6.19 16.63 13.21
CA TYR A 155 4.87 16.24 13.75
C TYR A 155 3.77 17.31 13.58
N GLU A 156 4.12 18.60 13.43
CA GLU A 156 3.12 19.64 13.15
C GLU A 156 2.58 19.45 11.73
N ILE A 157 3.44 19.05 10.79
CA ILE A 157 3.05 18.72 9.41
C ILE A 157 2.20 17.43 9.42
N GLU A 158 2.55 16.44 10.24
CA GLU A 158 1.73 15.24 10.44
C GLU A 158 0.30 15.58 10.88
N ALA A 159 0.17 16.52 11.83
CA ALA A 159 -1.12 16.96 12.32
C ALA A 159 -1.98 17.63 11.23
N GLU A 160 -1.36 18.39 10.33
CA GLU A 160 -2.05 19.03 9.20
C GLU A 160 -2.61 17.99 8.21
N PHE A 161 -1.84 16.94 7.90
CA PHE A 161 -2.33 15.82 7.09
C PHE A 161 -3.47 15.07 7.79
N ALA A 162 -3.30 14.69 9.06
CA ALA A 162 -4.32 13.98 9.83
C ALA A 162 -5.64 14.77 9.88
N HIS A 163 -5.56 16.08 10.12
CA HIS A 163 -6.73 16.96 10.10
C HIS A 163 -7.44 16.93 8.74
N GLU A 164 -6.71 17.07 7.63
CA GLU A 164 -7.31 17.09 6.29
C GLU A 164 -7.86 15.72 5.88
N PHE A 165 -7.23 14.62 6.28
CA PHE A 165 -7.73 13.28 6.00
C PHE A 165 -9.05 13.02 6.74
N LEU A 166 -9.07 13.23 8.06
CA LEU A 166 -10.23 12.96 8.92
C LEU A 166 -11.46 13.76 8.49
N ARG A 167 -11.31 15.07 8.21
CA ARG A 167 -12.44 15.91 7.78
C ARG A 167 -13.00 15.53 6.40
N ASN A 168 -12.22 14.80 5.59
CA ASN A 168 -12.65 14.24 4.31
C ASN A 168 -13.15 12.80 4.42
N ARG A 169 -13.46 12.32 5.64
CA ARG A 169 -13.98 10.98 5.96
C ARG A 169 -13.03 9.83 5.67
N SER A 170 -11.72 10.10 5.63
CA SER A 170 -10.71 9.05 5.68
C SER A 170 -10.65 8.44 7.08
N LYS A 171 -10.26 7.17 7.17
CA LYS A 171 -9.92 6.51 8.45
C LYS A 171 -8.59 7.04 9.05
N GLY A 172 -7.85 7.87 8.31
CA GLY A 172 -6.56 8.45 8.69
C GLY A 172 -5.50 8.08 7.66
N PHE A 173 -4.26 7.96 8.12
CA PHE A 173 -3.18 7.47 7.27
C PHE A 173 -3.35 5.97 6.98
N ALA A 174 -3.08 5.56 5.74
CA ALA A 174 -3.04 4.15 5.33
C ALA A 174 -1.87 3.36 5.96
N TYR A 175 -0.80 4.07 6.31
CA TYR A 175 0.40 3.56 6.95
C TYR A 175 0.99 4.65 7.85
N THR A 176 1.95 4.30 8.72
CA THR A 176 2.61 5.31 9.57
C THR A 176 3.34 6.32 8.69
N PRO A 177 2.99 7.62 8.74
CA PRO A 177 3.55 8.61 7.82
C PRO A 177 5.03 8.84 8.07
N ILE A 178 5.76 9.15 6.99
CA ILE A 178 7.16 9.55 7.03
C ILE A 178 7.24 11.03 6.70
N ILE A 179 7.79 11.80 7.64
CA ILE A 179 7.99 13.25 7.49
C ILE A 179 9.43 13.54 7.85
N GLY A 180 10.33 13.36 6.88
CA GLY A 180 11.77 13.42 7.08
C GLY A 180 12.39 14.70 6.51
N SER A 181 12.82 15.61 7.38
CA SER A 181 13.55 16.82 6.98
C SER A 181 15.07 16.64 7.00
N GLY A 182 15.77 17.26 6.04
CA GLY A 182 17.23 17.25 5.96
C GLY A 182 17.79 15.82 5.93
N TYR A 183 18.64 15.47 6.89
CA TYR A 183 19.26 14.14 6.93
C TYR A 183 18.22 13.01 7.00
N ASN A 184 17.11 13.25 7.69
CA ASN A 184 16.06 12.25 7.91
C ASN A 184 15.42 11.79 6.60
N SER A 185 15.46 12.59 5.53
CA SER A 185 14.98 12.14 4.21
C SER A 185 15.81 11.02 3.60
N ASN A 186 16.99 10.71 4.17
CA ASN A 186 17.82 9.56 3.77
C ASN A 186 17.45 8.25 4.50
N VAL A 187 16.50 8.28 5.45
CA VAL A 187 16.09 7.12 6.24
C VAL A 187 14.75 6.63 5.71
N LEU A 188 14.75 5.48 5.03
CA LEU A 188 13.61 4.99 4.22
C LEU A 188 12.29 4.89 5.00
N HIS A 189 12.33 4.44 6.26
CA HIS A 189 11.17 4.31 7.14
C HIS A 189 11.32 5.19 8.39
N TYR A 190 11.65 6.47 8.18
CA TYR A 190 11.73 7.45 9.26
C TYR A 190 10.33 7.79 9.79
N ILE A 191 10.00 7.29 10.99
CA ILE A 191 8.68 7.47 11.62
C ILE A 191 8.74 8.25 12.93
N GLN A 192 9.91 8.75 13.32
CA GLN A 192 10.06 9.51 14.55
C GLN A 192 9.41 10.88 14.46
N ASN A 193 9.40 11.49 13.26
CA ASN A 193 8.71 12.73 12.90
C ASN A 193 8.82 13.82 13.98
N ASN A 194 10.01 14.03 14.54
CA ASN A 194 10.19 14.84 15.75
C ASN A 194 11.36 15.83 15.69
N GLN A 195 11.87 16.12 14.49
CA GLN A 195 12.86 17.17 14.29
C GLN A 195 12.21 18.45 13.79
N GLN A 196 12.90 19.57 14.04
CA GLN A 196 12.53 20.87 13.50
C GLN A 196 13.05 21.01 12.07
N CYS A 197 12.18 21.40 11.14
CA CYS A 197 12.53 21.67 9.74
C CYS A 197 13.36 22.95 9.63
N LYS A 198 14.53 22.89 8.98
CA LYS A 198 15.47 24.02 8.89
C LYS A 198 15.46 24.67 7.52
N ASP A 199 15.88 25.93 7.48
CA ASP A 199 16.12 26.63 6.21
C ASP A 199 17.17 25.92 5.37
N GLY A 200 16.90 25.78 4.07
CA GLY A 200 17.76 25.08 3.11
C GLY A 200 17.63 23.55 3.08
N ASP A 201 16.96 22.92 4.05
CA ASP A 201 16.70 21.48 4.02
C ASP A 201 15.60 21.14 3.01
N VAL A 202 15.64 19.91 2.49
CA VAL A 202 14.46 19.28 1.88
C VAL A 202 13.59 18.63 2.95
N LEU A 203 12.35 18.33 2.59
CA LEU A 203 11.37 17.61 3.38
C LEU A 203 10.76 16.53 2.51
N LEU A 204 11.05 15.27 2.83
CA LEU A 204 10.43 14.10 2.20
C LEU A 204 9.17 13.74 2.99
N LEU A 205 8.05 13.68 2.28
CA LEU A 205 6.72 13.38 2.77
C LEU A 205 6.24 12.12 2.07
N ASP A 206 6.25 11.00 2.77
CA ASP A 206 5.64 9.76 2.31
C ASP A 206 4.42 9.48 3.19
N VAL A 207 3.27 9.77 2.60
CA VAL A 207 1.97 9.87 3.27
C VAL A 207 0.84 9.51 2.31
N GLY A 208 -0.10 8.71 2.78
CA GLY A 208 -1.28 8.32 2.01
C GLY A 208 -2.52 8.21 2.89
N ALA A 209 -3.66 8.66 2.40
CA ALA A 209 -4.94 8.51 3.07
C ALA A 209 -5.52 7.10 2.86
N GLU A 210 -6.24 6.58 3.85
CA GLU A 210 -7.08 5.40 3.70
C GLU A 210 -8.55 5.82 3.53
N TYR A 211 -9.23 5.32 2.49
CA TYR A 211 -10.65 5.55 2.28
C TYR A 211 -11.39 4.26 1.95
N ALA A 212 -12.44 3.96 2.72
CA ALA A 212 -13.22 2.73 2.57
C ALA A 212 -12.35 1.45 2.55
N ASN A 213 -11.30 1.42 3.39
CA ASN A 213 -10.27 0.38 3.48
C ASN A 213 -9.26 0.34 2.31
N TYR A 214 -9.39 1.17 1.28
CA TYR A 214 -8.39 1.26 0.22
C TYR A 214 -7.35 2.32 0.56
N SER A 215 -6.09 1.97 0.32
CA SER A 215 -4.93 2.84 0.49
C SER A 215 -4.71 3.71 -0.74
N SER A 216 -4.20 4.92 -0.52
CA SER A 216 -3.35 5.63 -1.48
C SER A 216 -1.92 5.66 -0.92
N ASP A 217 -0.93 5.86 -1.78
CA ASP A 217 0.48 5.90 -1.39
C ASP A 217 1.23 7.00 -2.17
N MET A 218 1.66 8.05 -1.47
CA MET A 218 2.26 9.21 -2.12
C MET A 218 3.51 9.64 -1.39
N THR A 219 4.61 9.67 -2.14
CA THR A 219 5.81 10.40 -1.76
C THR A 219 5.98 11.69 -2.57
N ARG A 220 6.22 12.79 -1.86
CA ARG A 220 6.70 14.08 -2.41
C ARG A 220 7.87 14.58 -1.61
N THR A 221 8.84 15.19 -2.29
CA THR A 221 9.93 15.91 -1.63
C THR A 221 9.85 17.40 -1.97
N ILE A 222 9.85 18.27 -0.96
CA ILE A 222 9.71 19.73 -1.13
C ILE A 222 10.82 20.49 -0.39
N PRO A 223 11.18 21.73 -0.78
CA PRO A 223 12.14 22.53 -0.05
C PRO A 223 11.45 23.19 1.15
N VAL A 224 12.02 23.07 2.35
CA VAL A 224 11.40 23.61 3.59
C VAL A 224 11.14 25.11 3.51
N ASN A 225 11.98 25.85 2.79
CA ASN A 225 11.87 27.31 2.61
C ASN A 225 11.13 27.74 1.34
N GLY A 226 10.51 26.81 0.61
CA GLY A 226 9.78 27.10 -0.61
C GLY A 226 10.65 27.29 -1.85
N LYS A 227 11.97 27.06 -1.79
CA LYS A 227 12.86 27.13 -2.96
C LYS A 227 13.95 26.06 -2.93
N PHE A 228 14.01 25.23 -3.97
CA PHE A 228 15.08 24.25 -4.11
C PHE A 228 16.39 24.95 -4.48
N SER A 229 17.51 24.48 -3.92
CA SER A 229 18.85 24.83 -4.40
C SER A 229 19.15 24.16 -5.75
N ASP A 230 20.17 24.64 -6.47
CA ASP A 230 20.54 24.07 -7.77
C ASP A 230 20.81 22.56 -7.68
N ARG A 231 21.52 22.11 -6.63
CA ARG A 231 21.78 20.68 -6.41
C ARG A 231 20.53 19.90 -6.06
N GLN A 232 19.62 20.46 -5.24
CA GLN A 232 18.34 19.81 -4.96
C GLN A 232 17.49 19.67 -6.22
N LYS A 233 17.42 20.71 -7.06
CA LYS A 233 16.70 20.68 -8.36
C LYS A 233 17.29 19.63 -9.30
N GLU A 234 18.62 19.52 -9.36
CA GLU A 234 19.31 18.55 -10.20
C GLU A 234 18.95 17.11 -9.82
N ILE A 235 19.06 16.76 -8.53
CA ILE A 235 18.68 15.42 -8.03
C ILE A 235 17.18 15.20 -8.19
N TYR A 236 16.35 16.20 -7.89
CA TYR A 236 14.89 16.09 -7.99
C TYR A 236 14.44 15.75 -9.41
N ASN A 237 14.93 16.50 -10.39
CA ASN A 237 14.58 16.27 -11.79
C ASN A 237 15.13 14.94 -12.31
N ALA A 238 16.28 14.47 -11.82
CA ALA A 238 16.78 13.14 -12.15
C ALA A 238 15.84 12.03 -11.63
N VAL A 239 15.38 12.14 -10.38
CA VAL A 239 14.40 11.20 -9.80
C VAL A 239 13.07 11.26 -10.55
N LEU A 240 12.59 12.47 -10.88
CA LEU A 240 11.37 12.67 -11.65
C LEU A 240 11.47 12.04 -13.06
N ASN A 241 12.63 12.16 -13.71
CA ASN A 241 12.88 11.50 -14.99
C ASN A 241 12.85 9.98 -14.85
N CYS A 242 13.49 9.41 -13.81
CA CYS A 242 13.40 7.97 -13.55
C CYS A 242 11.94 7.51 -13.34
N LYS A 243 11.11 8.33 -12.68
CA LYS A 243 9.68 8.03 -12.50
C LYS A 243 8.93 7.97 -13.82
N ASN A 244 9.20 8.92 -14.72
CA ASN A 244 8.59 8.95 -16.05
C ASN A 244 9.03 7.75 -16.90
N GLU A 245 10.30 7.31 -16.79
CA GLU A 245 10.77 6.09 -17.44
C GLU A 245 10.10 4.83 -16.86
N ALA A 246 9.91 4.77 -15.54
CA ALA A 246 9.19 3.67 -14.88
C ALA A 246 7.73 3.59 -15.33
N GLU A 247 7.05 4.72 -15.50
CA GLU A 247 5.67 4.77 -16.01
C GLU A 247 5.52 4.04 -17.35
N ASN A 248 6.50 4.20 -18.25
CA ASN A 248 6.51 3.55 -19.57
C ASN A 248 6.68 2.02 -19.49
N LEU A 249 7.16 1.50 -18.35
CA LEU A 249 7.39 0.07 -18.14
C LEU A 249 6.26 -0.60 -17.32
N LEU A 250 5.43 0.17 -16.62
CA LEU A 250 4.24 -0.33 -15.93
C LEU A 250 3.08 -0.53 -16.93
N VAL A 251 3.25 -1.50 -17.84
CA VAL A 251 2.31 -1.79 -18.92
C VAL A 251 1.95 -3.27 -18.98
N ALA A 252 0.77 -3.58 -19.52
CA ALA A 252 0.29 -4.95 -19.66
C ALA A 252 1.28 -5.84 -20.45
N GLY A 253 1.49 -7.07 -19.99
CA GLY A 253 2.44 -8.02 -20.57
C GLY A 253 3.90 -7.84 -20.15
N ASN A 254 4.25 -6.79 -19.40
CA ASN A 254 5.49 -6.76 -18.64
C ASN A 254 5.33 -7.56 -17.32
N ASN A 255 6.40 -7.76 -16.56
CA ASN A 255 6.32 -8.36 -15.23
C ASN A 255 7.30 -7.71 -14.25
N TRP A 256 7.11 -8.01 -12.97
CA TRP A 256 7.87 -7.43 -11.86
C TRP A 256 9.39 -7.50 -12.02
N TYR A 257 9.90 -8.66 -12.42
CA TYR A 257 11.35 -8.89 -12.54
C TYR A 257 11.94 -8.09 -13.69
N ASN A 258 11.30 -8.14 -14.86
CA ASN A 258 11.76 -7.40 -16.02
C ASN A 258 11.67 -5.89 -15.80
N PHE A 259 10.57 -5.41 -15.20
CA PHE A 259 10.40 -4.02 -14.80
C PHE A 259 11.56 -3.50 -13.93
N HIS A 260 11.87 -4.18 -12.82
CA HIS A 260 12.95 -3.75 -11.93
C HIS A 260 14.34 -3.87 -12.56
N LYS A 261 14.55 -4.86 -13.43
CA LYS A 261 15.81 -5.02 -14.17
C LYS A 261 16.05 -3.87 -15.14
N GLU A 262 15.04 -3.48 -15.91
CA GLU A 262 15.15 -2.34 -16.84
C GLU A 262 15.30 -1.02 -16.08
N MET A 263 14.56 -0.83 -14.98
CA MET A 263 14.74 0.32 -14.09
C MET A 263 16.15 0.42 -13.50
N GLY A 264 16.78 -0.70 -13.18
CA GLY A 264 18.18 -0.71 -12.76
C GLY A 264 19.13 -0.02 -13.75
N LYS A 265 18.89 -0.17 -15.06
CA LYS A 265 19.69 0.52 -16.10
C LYS A 265 19.42 2.02 -16.12
N VAL A 266 18.16 2.41 -15.95
CA VAL A 266 17.74 3.83 -15.87
C VAL A 266 18.43 4.51 -14.68
N TYR A 267 18.41 3.88 -13.50
CA TYR A 267 19.09 4.40 -12.31
C TYR A 267 20.60 4.49 -12.49
N THR A 268 21.23 3.45 -13.04
CA THR A 268 22.68 3.49 -13.30
C THR A 268 23.04 4.65 -14.24
N SER A 269 22.27 4.89 -15.30
CA SER A 269 22.52 6.02 -16.21
C SER A 269 22.37 7.35 -15.49
N ALA A 270 21.26 7.55 -14.75
CA ALA A 270 21.01 8.80 -14.03
C ALA A 270 22.11 9.10 -13.00
N LEU A 271 22.54 8.09 -12.23
CA LEU A 271 23.57 8.27 -11.21
C LEU A 271 24.97 8.52 -11.80
N LEU A 272 25.27 7.99 -12.99
CA LEU A 272 26.49 8.33 -13.73
C LEU A 272 26.46 9.79 -14.20
N ASP A 273 25.33 10.25 -14.75
CA ASP A 273 25.17 11.63 -15.22
C ASP A 273 25.26 12.64 -14.06
N LEU A 274 24.75 12.26 -12.88
CA LEU A 274 24.84 13.03 -11.65
C LEU A 274 26.24 12.99 -10.98
N GLY A 275 27.15 12.15 -11.49
CA GLY A 275 28.49 11.93 -10.92
C GLY A 275 28.50 11.27 -9.54
N LEU A 276 27.41 10.59 -9.16
CA LEU A 276 27.28 9.91 -7.86
C LEU A 276 27.94 8.53 -7.84
N ILE A 277 28.02 7.89 -9.02
CA ILE A 277 28.80 6.69 -9.30
C ILE A 277 29.64 6.94 -10.56
N ASP A 278 30.69 6.14 -10.77
CA ASP A 278 31.51 6.20 -11.97
C ASP A 278 31.50 4.88 -12.79
N LYS A 279 32.20 4.87 -13.92
CA LYS A 279 32.30 3.68 -14.79
C LYS A 279 33.01 2.51 -14.11
N ALA A 280 33.94 2.79 -13.20
CA ALA A 280 34.63 1.74 -12.46
C ALA A 280 33.69 1.09 -11.43
N ASP A 281 32.80 1.86 -10.79
CA ASP A 281 31.75 1.32 -9.91
C ASP A 281 30.88 0.32 -10.68
N VAL A 282 30.43 0.67 -11.89
CA VAL A 282 29.58 -0.21 -12.72
C VAL A 282 30.35 -1.43 -13.24
N GLN A 283 31.61 -1.26 -13.66
CA GLN A 283 32.41 -2.39 -14.16
C GLN A 283 32.74 -3.42 -13.07
N ASN A 284 32.83 -2.98 -11.81
CA ASN A 284 33.17 -3.81 -10.66
C ASN A 284 31.95 -4.13 -9.78
N GLU A 285 30.73 -3.88 -10.27
CA GLU A 285 29.53 -4.07 -9.47
C GLU A 285 29.26 -5.54 -9.14
N ASN A 286 28.56 -5.76 -8.03
CA ASN A 286 27.98 -7.07 -7.75
C ASN A 286 26.70 -7.21 -8.59
N PRO A 287 26.55 -8.23 -9.45
CA PRO A 287 25.31 -8.42 -10.20
C PRO A 287 24.05 -8.56 -9.33
N ASP A 288 24.18 -9.10 -8.10
CA ASP A 288 23.09 -9.21 -7.13
C ASP A 288 22.84 -7.91 -6.36
N TRP A 289 23.79 -6.98 -6.39
CA TRP A 289 23.70 -5.66 -5.77
C TRP A 289 24.40 -4.60 -6.64
N PRO A 290 23.78 -4.21 -7.77
CA PRO A 290 24.41 -3.33 -8.76
C PRO A 290 24.78 -1.97 -8.17
N ALA A 291 25.69 -1.23 -8.82
CA ALA A 291 26.25 0.00 -8.26
C ALA A 291 25.18 1.05 -7.88
N TYR A 292 24.09 1.13 -8.66
CA TYR A 292 22.99 2.07 -8.39
C TYR A 292 22.33 1.84 -7.01
N LYS A 293 22.36 0.60 -6.49
CA LYS A 293 21.77 0.25 -5.19
C LYS A 293 22.43 0.98 -4.02
N LYS A 294 23.59 1.62 -4.23
CA LYS A 294 24.20 2.53 -3.26
C LYS A 294 23.30 3.72 -2.91
N TYR A 295 22.54 4.24 -3.89
CA TYR A 295 21.69 5.42 -3.72
C TYR A 295 20.20 5.15 -3.97
N MET A 296 19.84 4.03 -4.60
CA MET A 296 18.44 3.57 -4.79
C MET A 296 18.29 2.10 -4.38
N MET A 297 18.18 1.85 -3.07
CA MET A 297 18.28 0.50 -2.48
C MET A 297 16.97 -0.29 -2.43
N HIS A 298 15.82 0.36 -2.49
CA HIS A 298 14.50 -0.30 -2.44
C HIS A 298 13.97 -0.68 -3.84
N GLY A 299 12.76 -1.26 -3.89
CA GLY A 299 12.04 -1.52 -5.14
C GLY A 299 11.53 -0.22 -5.76
N THR A 300 11.09 -0.26 -7.01
CA THR A 300 10.51 0.91 -7.70
C THR A 300 8.99 0.94 -7.63
N SER A 301 8.37 -0.17 -7.24
CA SER A 301 6.92 -0.34 -7.27
C SER A 301 6.53 -1.43 -6.27
N HIS A 302 5.25 -1.43 -5.87
CA HIS A 302 4.53 -2.56 -5.29
C HIS A 302 3.04 -2.48 -5.63
N HIS A 303 2.34 -3.62 -5.48
CA HIS A 303 0.88 -3.62 -5.58
C HIS A 303 0.27 -2.73 -4.50
N LEU A 304 -0.86 -2.10 -4.82
CA LEU A 304 -1.62 -1.23 -3.93
C LEU A 304 -3.11 -1.58 -3.96
N GLY A 305 -3.80 -1.50 -2.83
CA GLY A 305 -5.24 -1.73 -2.74
C GLY A 305 -5.73 -1.67 -1.30
N LEU A 306 -6.31 -2.77 -0.82
CA LEU A 306 -6.82 -2.87 0.56
C LEU A 306 -5.69 -2.79 1.61
N ASP A 307 -4.48 -3.20 1.24
CA ASP A 307 -3.25 -2.97 2.00
C ASP A 307 -2.36 -2.03 1.18
N THR A 308 -1.51 -1.22 1.83
CA THR A 308 -0.54 -0.34 1.14
C THR A 308 0.45 -1.17 0.32
N HIS A 309 1.11 -2.13 0.97
CA HIS A 309 1.82 -3.21 0.30
C HIS A 309 0.85 -4.36 0.02
N ASP A 310 0.07 -4.23 -1.05
CA ASP A 310 -1.01 -5.16 -1.37
C ASP A 310 -0.50 -6.50 -1.92
N TYR A 311 -1.41 -7.47 -1.93
CA TYR A 311 -1.14 -8.80 -2.43
C TYR A 311 -1.11 -8.84 -3.96
N GLY A 312 -0.19 -9.66 -4.47
CA GLY A 312 -0.09 -10.03 -5.87
C GLY A 312 1.03 -11.03 -6.07
N ILE A 313 0.85 -11.92 -7.04
CA ILE A 313 1.86 -12.94 -7.37
C ILE A 313 2.91 -12.29 -8.25
N LEU A 314 4.10 -12.06 -7.71
CA LEU A 314 5.18 -11.33 -8.39
C LEU A 314 5.67 -11.97 -9.70
N SER A 315 5.43 -13.26 -9.89
CA SER A 315 5.77 -13.98 -11.12
C SER A 315 4.72 -13.86 -12.22
N ASP A 316 3.52 -13.39 -11.90
CA ASP A 316 2.46 -13.19 -12.89
C ASP A 316 2.75 -11.91 -13.70
N ASP A 317 2.32 -11.90 -14.95
CA ASP A 317 2.44 -10.72 -15.81
C ASP A 317 1.47 -9.62 -15.35
N PHE A 318 1.85 -8.37 -15.61
CA PHE A 318 0.98 -7.22 -15.41
C PHE A 318 -0.20 -7.30 -16.37
N VAL A 319 -1.41 -7.13 -15.84
CA VAL A 319 -2.66 -7.12 -16.61
C VAL A 319 -3.52 -5.92 -16.23
N GLU A 320 -4.48 -5.59 -17.08
CA GLU A 320 -5.44 -4.51 -16.84
C GLU A 320 -6.09 -4.62 -15.46
N GLY A 321 -6.27 -3.48 -14.81
CA GLY A 321 -6.91 -3.38 -13.50
C GLY A 321 -5.96 -3.62 -12.32
N MET A 322 -4.72 -4.08 -12.54
CA MET A 322 -3.71 -4.06 -11.48
C MET A 322 -3.36 -2.62 -11.10
N VAL A 323 -3.21 -2.37 -9.80
CA VAL A 323 -2.80 -1.07 -9.25
C VAL A 323 -1.43 -1.20 -8.60
N PHE A 324 -0.52 -0.30 -8.94
CA PHE A 324 0.87 -0.27 -8.52
C PHE A 324 1.31 1.13 -8.12
N THR A 325 2.23 1.23 -7.16
CA THR A 325 3.01 2.46 -6.93
C THR A 325 4.14 2.58 -7.95
N ASN A 326 4.70 3.78 -8.09
CA ASN A 326 5.92 4.06 -8.86
C ASN A 326 6.78 5.08 -8.11
N GLU A 327 7.77 4.60 -7.36
CA GLU A 327 8.43 5.29 -6.24
C GLU A 327 9.96 5.40 -6.36
N PRO A 328 10.55 5.87 -7.47
CA PRO A 328 11.99 6.07 -7.53
C PRO A 328 12.47 7.08 -6.48
N GLY A 329 13.68 6.86 -5.97
CA GLY A 329 14.34 7.80 -5.07
C GLY A 329 15.86 7.71 -5.10
N PHE A 330 16.52 8.80 -4.73
CA PHE A 330 17.96 8.86 -4.50
C PHE A 330 18.24 9.39 -3.09
N TYR A 331 19.02 8.64 -2.33
CA TYR A 331 19.38 8.96 -0.95
C TYR A 331 20.88 9.15 -0.85
N ILE A 332 21.32 10.38 -0.61
CA ILE A 332 22.72 10.81 -0.63
C ILE A 332 23.10 11.37 0.75
N PRO A 333 23.38 10.51 1.75
CA PRO A 333 23.70 10.95 3.12
C PRO A 333 24.86 11.94 3.20
N ALA A 334 25.84 11.83 2.31
CA ALA A 334 26.99 12.73 2.24
C ALA A 334 26.61 14.18 1.86
N GLU A 335 25.47 14.36 1.22
CA GLU A 335 24.93 15.66 0.80
C GLU A 335 23.75 16.12 1.66
N ASN A 336 23.38 15.37 2.71
CA ASN A 336 22.18 15.64 3.52
C ASN A 336 20.89 15.70 2.67
N LEU A 337 20.81 14.85 1.64
CA LEU A 337 19.79 14.97 0.59
C LEU A 337 19.23 13.60 0.19
N GLY A 338 18.02 13.31 0.65
CA GLY A 338 17.18 12.24 0.12
C GLY A 338 15.97 12.82 -0.62
N ILE A 339 15.69 12.27 -1.81
CA ILE A 339 14.54 12.61 -2.63
C ILE A 339 13.86 11.32 -3.07
N ARG A 340 12.55 11.21 -2.84
CA ARG A 340 11.67 10.20 -3.45
C ARG A 340 10.45 10.91 -4.01
N ILE A 341 9.93 10.38 -5.12
CA ILE A 341 8.74 10.88 -5.79
C ILE A 341 7.91 9.66 -6.19
N GLU A 342 6.64 9.64 -5.79
CA GLU A 342 5.80 8.45 -5.95
C GLU A 342 4.36 8.80 -6.31
N ASP A 343 3.81 8.04 -7.26
CA ASP A 343 2.39 8.10 -7.65
C ASP A 343 1.79 6.69 -7.77
N ASP A 344 0.47 6.63 -7.66
CA ASP A 344 -0.34 5.43 -7.86
C ASP A 344 -0.85 5.30 -9.31
N TYR A 345 -0.71 4.10 -9.88
CA TYR A 345 -0.99 3.80 -11.28
C TYR A 345 -1.88 2.58 -11.46
N VAL A 346 -2.83 2.67 -12.39
CA VAL A 346 -3.65 1.54 -12.85
C VAL A 346 -3.19 1.06 -14.21
N ILE A 347 -2.79 -0.21 -14.31
CA ILE A 347 -2.45 -0.85 -15.58
C ILE A 347 -3.67 -0.85 -16.50
N GLN A 348 -3.48 -0.41 -17.74
CA GLN A 348 -4.50 -0.41 -18.80
C GLN A 348 -4.33 -1.65 -19.69
N ALA A 349 -5.38 -2.05 -20.41
CA ALA A 349 -5.28 -3.13 -21.41
C ALA A 349 -4.19 -2.89 -22.48
N SER A 350 -3.91 -1.62 -22.77
CA SER A 350 -2.84 -1.21 -23.68
C SER A 350 -2.42 0.24 -23.41
N GLY A 351 -1.20 0.60 -23.79
CA GLY A 351 -0.66 1.97 -23.62
C GLY A 351 -0.10 2.21 -22.23
N THR A 352 0.06 3.50 -21.88
CA THR A 352 0.58 3.93 -20.58
C THR A 352 -0.45 3.70 -19.47
N PRO A 353 -0.01 3.42 -18.24
CA PRO A 353 -0.93 3.25 -17.12
C PRO A 353 -1.65 4.56 -16.77
N LYS A 354 -2.81 4.46 -16.15
CA LYS A 354 -3.58 5.62 -15.67
C LYS A 354 -3.00 6.09 -14.33
N ASN A 355 -2.41 7.28 -14.29
CA ASN A 355 -1.97 7.93 -13.05
C ASN A 355 -3.18 8.47 -12.26
N LEU A 356 -3.40 7.96 -11.04
CA LEU A 356 -4.45 8.37 -10.12
C LEU A 356 -4.11 9.67 -9.36
N MET A 357 -2.83 10.04 -9.32
CA MET A 357 -2.28 11.20 -8.61
C MET A 357 -1.84 12.34 -9.54
N LYS A 358 -2.23 12.30 -10.83
CA LYS A 358 -1.84 13.30 -11.85
C LYS A 358 -2.12 14.77 -11.49
N ASN A 359 -3.02 15.03 -10.54
CA ASN A 359 -3.38 16.38 -10.09
C ASN A 359 -2.58 16.84 -8.86
N ILE A 360 -1.75 15.98 -8.27
CA ILE A 360 -0.91 16.30 -7.13
C ILE A 360 0.39 16.95 -7.65
N PRO A 361 0.72 18.19 -7.24
CA PRO A 361 1.90 18.89 -7.73
C PRO A 361 3.18 18.08 -7.63
N ILE A 362 3.99 18.11 -8.69
CA ILE A 362 5.17 17.25 -8.81
C ILE A 362 6.34 17.90 -9.54
N THR A 363 6.15 19.02 -10.23
CA THR A 363 7.29 19.72 -10.85
C THR A 363 7.89 20.70 -9.84
N VAL A 364 9.18 20.98 -9.99
CA VAL A 364 9.89 21.98 -9.18
C VAL A 364 9.16 23.32 -9.26
N GLU A 365 8.78 23.74 -10.46
CA GLU A 365 8.15 25.03 -10.72
C GLU A 365 6.78 25.12 -10.06
N GLU A 366 5.94 24.09 -10.16
CA GLU A 366 4.61 24.08 -9.57
C GLU A 366 4.67 24.09 -8.04
N ILE A 367 5.59 23.31 -7.45
CA ILE A 367 5.80 23.28 -6.00
C ILE A 367 6.28 24.65 -5.50
N GLU A 368 7.30 25.23 -6.13
CA GLU A 368 7.81 26.56 -5.75
C GLU A 368 6.74 27.64 -5.94
N GLU A 369 5.95 27.60 -7.02
CA GLU A 369 4.87 28.57 -7.24
C GLU A 369 3.82 28.54 -6.12
N ILE A 370 3.34 27.34 -5.75
CA ILE A 370 2.30 27.20 -4.72
C ILE A 370 2.83 27.63 -3.35
N MET A 371 4.06 27.23 -2.98
CA MET A 371 4.63 27.55 -1.67
C MET A 371 4.93 29.05 -1.48
N ASN A 372 5.07 29.81 -2.57
CA ASN A 372 5.39 31.24 -2.54
C ASN A 372 4.18 32.14 -2.90
N SER A 373 2.96 31.59 -2.96
CA SER A 373 1.74 32.30 -3.38
C SER A 373 1.00 33.05 -2.28
#